data_AF-A0AAW6KLT9-F1
#
_entry.id   AF-A0AAW6KLT9-F1
#
_cell.length_a   1.000
_cell.length_b   1.000
_cell.length_c   1.000
_cell.angle_alpha   90.00
_cell.angle_beta   90.00
_cell.angle_gamma   90.00
#
_symmetry.space_group_name_H-M   'P 1'
#
loop_
_entity.id
_entity.type
_entity.pdbx_description
1 polymer ?
#
loop_
_entity_poly.entity_id
_entity_poly.type
_entity_poly.pdbx_seq_one_letter_code
_entity_poly.pdbx_strand_id
1 'polypeptide(L)' 'MKKRLSFISLMLIFTLVLSACGFGSSSGDGGKKDSKGKDTLNVNIKTEPFSLHPGLANDSVSANVLRQTFEGLTTIGK' A
#
# COMPACT_ATOMS: atom_id res chain seq x y z
N MET A 1 -28.06 23.98 -26.56
CA MET A 1 -26.78 23.51 -25.95
C MET A 1 -26.65 23.76 -24.44
N LYS A 2 -27.46 24.64 -23.81
CA LYS A 2 -27.41 24.93 -22.36
C LYS A 2 -27.64 23.71 -21.44
N LYS A 3 -28.55 22.80 -21.82
CA LYS A 3 -28.80 21.54 -21.08
C LYS A 3 -27.60 20.57 -21.15
N ARG A 4 -26.90 20.49 -22.28
CA ARG A 4 -25.71 19.62 -22.47
C ARG A 4 -24.50 20.15 -21.69
N LEU A 5 -24.33 21.46 -21.58
CA LEU A 5 -23.30 22.09 -20.73
C LEU A 5 -23.55 21.88 -19.24
N SER A 6 -24.82 21.86 -18.81
CA SER A 6 -25.19 21.57 -17.42
C SER A 6 -24.80 20.16 -16.99
N PHE A 7 -25.01 19.15 -17.86
CA PHE A 7 -24.58 17.78 -17.61
C PHE A 7 -23.04 17.63 -17.53
N ILE A 8 -22.29 18.41 -18.33
CA ILE A 8 -20.82 18.44 -18.28
C ILE A 8 -20.32 18.99 -16.93
N SER A 9 -20.95 20.05 -16.42
CA SER A 9 -20.58 20.66 -15.13
C SER A 9 -20.84 19.72 -13.96
N LEU A 10 -21.97 19.02 -13.96
CA LEU A 10 -22.33 18.07 -12.91
C LEU A 10 -21.39 16.85 -12.86
N MET A 11 -20.96 16.35 -14.02
CA MET A 11 -19.97 15.25 -14.11
C MET A 11 -18.59 15.68 -13.60
N LEU A 12 -18.17 16.92 -13.86
CA LEU A 12 -16.87 17.43 -13.41
C LEU A 12 -16.78 17.49 -11.88
N ILE A 13 -17.83 17.98 -11.22
CA ILE A 13 -17.88 18.09 -9.76
C ILE A 13 -17.88 16.71 -9.10
N PHE A 14 -18.57 15.74 -9.69
CA PHE A 14 -18.60 14.36 -9.20
C PHE A 14 -17.22 13.69 -9.26
N THR A 15 -16.44 13.97 -10.30
CA THR A 15 -15.07 13.45 -10.40
C THR A 15 -14.14 14.06 -9.35
N LEU A 16 -14.25 15.35 -9.02
CA LEU A 16 -13.40 15.97 -8.00
C LEU A 16 -13.66 15.40 -6.58
N VAL A 17 -14.92 15.12 -6.25
CA VAL A 17 -15.27 14.56 -4.92
C VAL A 17 -14.80 13.11 -4.79
N LEU A 18 -14.85 12.31 -5.85
CA LEU A 18 -14.29 10.95 -5.87
C LEU A 18 -12.76 10.96 -5.80
N SER A 19 -12.08 11.87 -6.50
CA SER A 19 -10.62 12.01 -6.47
C SER A 19 -10.05 12.43 -5.11
N ALA A 20 -10.85 13.10 -4.27
CA ALA A 20 -10.43 13.50 -2.93
C ALA A 20 -10.59 12.39 -1.87
N CYS A 21 -11.41 11.38 -2.15
CA CYS A 21 -11.65 10.24 -1.24
C CYS A 21 -10.99 8.93 -1.75
N GLY A 22 -10.49 8.92 -2.99
CA GLY A 22 -9.72 7.85 -3.59
C GLY A 22 -8.21 8.14 -3.56
N PHE A 23 -7.53 7.53 -2.60
CA PHE A 23 -6.11 7.17 -2.60
C PHE A 23 -5.31 7.41 -3.92
N GLY A 24 -4.43 8.43 -3.93
CA GLY A 24 -3.10 8.39 -4.58
C GLY A 24 -2.88 9.10 -5.93
N SER A 25 -2.25 10.30 -5.89
CA SER A 25 -1.26 10.96 -6.81
C SER A 25 -1.34 10.75 -8.35
N SER A 26 -1.07 11.69 -9.27
CA SER A 26 -0.22 12.90 -9.25
C SER A 26 -0.45 13.72 -10.54
N SER A 27 -0.36 15.04 -10.46
CA SER A 27 0.11 15.90 -11.56
C SER A 27 0.70 17.16 -10.95
N GLY A 28 2.03 17.21 -10.91
CA GLY A 28 2.83 18.30 -10.37
C GLY A 28 4.30 17.95 -10.50
N ASP A 29 4.89 18.33 -11.63
CA ASP A 29 6.35 18.33 -11.84
C ASP A 29 6.99 19.38 -10.92
N GLY A 30 8.03 18.98 -10.18
CA GLY A 30 8.64 19.85 -9.19
C GLY A 30 9.53 19.12 -8.19
N GLY A 31 10.74 18.76 -8.64
CA GLY A 31 11.85 18.46 -7.74
C GLY A 31 12.15 16.98 -7.61
N LYS A 32 13.24 16.58 -8.26
CA LYS A 32 14.05 15.43 -7.90
C LYS A 32 14.60 15.66 -6.48
N LYS A 33 13.76 15.53 -5.45
CA LYS A 33 14.24 15.19 -4.13
C LYS A 33 14.58 13.73 -4.22
N ASP A 34 15.89 13.44 -4.20
CA ASP A 34 16.37 12.20 -3.64
C ASP A 34 15.76 12.09 -2.24
N SER A 35 14.56 11.54 -2.16
CA SER A 35 13.96 11.08 -0.93
C SER A 35 14.79 9.89 -0.50
N LYS A 36 15.99 10.16 0.03
CA LYS A 36 16.55 9.41 1.16
C LYS A 36 15.63 9.66 2.36
N GLY A 37 14.34 9.39 2.20
CA GLY A 37 13.48 9.09 3.33
C GLY A 37 14.13 7.90 4.03
N LYS A 38 14.07 7.89 5.35
CA LYS A 38 14.54 6.73 6.09
C LYS A 38 13.64 5.56 5.68
N ASP A 39 14.18 4.61 4.91
CA ASP A 39 13.52 3.35 4.51
C ASP A 39 13.45 2.37 5.70
N THR A 40 13.08 2.89 6.87
CA THR A 40 12.98 2.14 8.11
C THR A 40 11.51 2.02 8.48
N LEU A 41 10.99 0.79 8.49
CA LEU A 41 9.64 0.49 8.94
C LEU A 41 9.69 -0.04 10.38
N ASN A 42 9.13 0.72 11.33
CA ASN A 42 8.95 0.28 12.70
C ASN A 42 7.54 -0.31 12.86
N VAL A 43 7.45 -1.60 13.14
CA VAL A 43 6.18 -2.33 13.26
C VAL A 43 6.13 -3.09 14.58
N ASN A 44 4.93 -3.14 15.19
CA ASN A 44 4.69 -3.91 16.40
C ASN A 44 4.26 -5.34 16.05
N ILE A 45 4.95 -6.33 16.60
CA ILE A 45 4.53 -7.73 16.56
C ILE A 45 3.79 -8.04 17.88
N LYS A 46 2.47 -8.24 17.80
CA LYS A 46 1.56 -8.35 18.95
C LYS A 46 2.02 -9.29 20.08
N THR A 47 2.75 -10.35 19.74
CA THR A 47 3.32 -11.34 20.67
C THR A 47 4.69 -11.77 20.16
N GLU A 48 5.51 -12.37 21.04
CA GLU A 48 6.76 -13.00 20.64
C GLU A 48 6.49 -14.18 19.68
N PRO A 49 7.35 -14.39 18.66
CA PRO A 49 7.26 -15.56 17.79
C PRO A 49 7.47 -16.86 18.58
N PHE A 50 6.69 -17.89 18.29
CA PHE A 50 6.84 -19.22 18.87
C PHE A 50 8.18 -19.88 18.52
N SER A 51 8.57 -19.85 17.24
CA SER A 51 9.84 -20.42 16.77
C SER A 51 10.25 -19.82 15.44
N LEU A 52 11.55 -19.49 15.29
CA LEU A 52 12.13 -19.06 14.02
C LEU A 52 12.70 -20.21 13.18
N HIS A 53 12.41 -21.46 13.55
CA HIS A 53 12.72 -22.62 12.73
C HIS A 53 11.54 -22.89 11.77
N PRO A 54 11.74 -22.82 10.43
CA PRO A 54 10.64 -22.97 9.46
C PRO A 54 9.81 -24.24 9.63
N GLY A 55 10.43 -25.36 10.05
CA GLY A 55 9.73 -26.63 10.27
C GLY A 55 9.00 -26.77 11.62
N LEU A 56 9.17 -25.81 12.55
CA LEU A 56 8.54 -25.84 13.88
C LEU A 56 7.57 -24.67 14.12
N ALA A 57 7.61 -23.64 13.27
CA ALA A 57 6.70 -22.50 13.35
C ALA A 57 5.25 -22.94 13.08
N ASN A 58 4.34 -22.63 14.01
CA ASN A 58 2.94 -23.05 13.94
C ASN A 58 1.95 -21.90 14.25
N ASP A 59 2.41 -20.66 14.16
CA ASP A 59 1.61 -19.46 14.41
C ASP A 59 1.85 -18.41 13.32
N SER A 60 0.91 -17.46 13.22
CA SER A 60 0.94 -16.43 12.19
C SER A 60 2.05 -15.38 12.41
N VAL A 61 2.50 -15.16 13.65
CA VAL A 61 3.54 -14.16 13.94
C VAL A 61 4.91 -14.69 13.51
N SER A 62 5.25 -15.93 13.87
CA SER A 62 6.47 -16.58 13.39
C SER A 62 6.47 -16.72 11.87
N ALA A 63 5.34 -17.11 11.27
CA ALA A 63 5.23 -17.20 9.83
C ALA A 63 5.44 -15.84 9.13
N ASN A 64 4.99 -14.74 9.73
CA ASN A 64 5.19 -13.41 9.16
C ASN A 64 6.68 -13.03 9.14
N VAL A 65 7.41 -13.27 10.22
CA VAL A 65 8.86 -13.04 10.28
C VAL A 65 9.59 -13.95 9.28
N LEU A 66 9.23 -15.23 9.25
CA LEU A 66 9.85 -16.21 8.36
C LEU A 66 9.66 -15.89 6.88
N ARG A 67 8.51 -15.34 6.48
CA ARG A 67 8.25 -14.92 5.09
C ARG A 67 9.05 -13.69 4.67
N GLN A 68 9.62 -12.95 5.62
CA GLN A 68 10.51 -11.82 5.35
C GLN A 68 11.98 -12.24 5.31
N THR A 69 12.35 -13.35 5.95
CA THR A 69 13.75 -13.81 6.02
C THR A 69 14.04 -15.03 5.13
N PHE A 70 13.02 -15.79 4.75
CA PHE A 70 13.10 -16.96 3.88
C PHE A 70 12.10 -16.86 2.73
N GLU A 71 12.40 -17.54 1.62
CA GLU A 71 11.54 -17.63 0.44
C GLU A 71 11.31 -19.10 0.07
N GLY A 72 10.07 -19.45 -0.30
CA GLY A 72 9.70 -20.80 -0.74
C GLY A 72 9.76 -20.96 -2.26
N LEU A 73 9.38 -22.15 -2.75
CA LEU A 73 9.32 -22.41 -4.20
C LEU A 73 8.29 -21.53 -4.93
N THR A 74 7.24 -21.12 -4.22
CA THR A 74 6.22 -20.19 -4.72
C THR A 74 5.97 -19.10 -3.69
N THR A 75 5.60 -17.92 -4.17
CA THR A 75 5.27 -16.78 -3.33
C THR A 75 3.93 -16.20 -3.74
N ILE A 76 3.21 -15.61 -2.79
CA ILE A 76 1.93 -14.96 -3.09
C ILE A 76 2.18 -13.74 -3.99
N GLY A 77 1.59 -13.72 -5.18
CA GLY A 77 1.61 -12.56 -6.07
C GLY A 77 2.80 -12.47 -7.02
N LYS A 78 3.68 -13.49 -7.08
CA LYS A 78 4.62 -13.69 -8.20
C LYS A 78 4.11 -14.77 -9.13
#